data_AF-A0A4Z0MF14-F1
#
_entry.id   AF-A0A4Z0MF14-F1
#
_cell.length_a   1.000
_cell.length_b   1.000
_cell.length_c   1.000
_cell.angle_alpha   90.00
_cell.angle_beta   90.00
_cell.angle_gamma   90.00
#
_symmetry.space_group_name_H-M   'P 1'
#
loop_
_entity.id
_entity.type
_entity.pdbx_description
1 polymer ?
#
loop_
_entity_poly.entity_id
_entity_poly.type
_entity_poly.pdbx_seq_one_letter_code
_entity_poly.pdbx_strand_id
1 'polypeptide(L)' 'LLGQFAGKIVSSDYQASVRLRVALPFAHVNAFSTKLADFSRGSLQLLAIEE' A
#
# COMPACT_ATOMS: atom_id res chain seq x y z
N LEU A 1 -2.70 -2.35 8.75
CA LEU A 1 -3.37 -1.33 7.90
C LEU A 1 -4.11 -1.96 6.73
N LEU A 2 -3.41 -2.60 5.79
CA LEU A 2 -3.97 -3.12 4.53
C LEU A 2 -5.25 -3.99 4.70
N GLY A 3 -5.27 -4.90 5.68
CA GLY A 3 -6.45 -5.74 5.94
C GLY A 3 -7.71 -4.97 6.38
N GLN A 4 -7.59 -3.77 6.97
CA GLN A 4 -8.73 -2.91 7.33
C GLN A 4 -9.48 -2.38 6.10
N PHE A 5 -8.83 -2.40 4.93
CA PHE A 5 -9.37 -1.95 3.66
C PHE A 5 -9.63 -3.12 2.70
N ALA A 6 -9.76 -4.34 3.23
CA ALA A 6 -9.90 -5.58 2.45
C ALA A 6 -8.78 -5.78 1.41
N GLY A 7 -7.59 -5.23 1.68
CA GLY A 7 -6.41 -5.43 0.83
C GLY A 7 -5.62 -6.66 1.23
N LYS A 8 -4.81 -7.18 0.29
CA LYS A 8 -3.89 -8.30 0.48
C LYS A 8 -2.52 -8.01 -0.12
N ILE A 9 -1.47 -8.59 0.48
CA ILE A 9 -0.13 -8.58 -0.11
C ILE A 9 -0.13 -9.65 -1.21
N VAL A 10 0.25 -9.25 -2.43
CA VAL A 10 0.38 -10.12 -3.60
C VAL A 10 1.77 -10.72 -3.65
N SER A 11 2.80 -9.90 -3.41
CA SER A 11 4.19 -10.35 -3.30
C SER A 11 5.01 -9.41 -2.44
N SER A 12 6.11 -9.95 -1.91
CA SER A 12 7.11 -9.23 -1.14
C SER A 12 8.47 -9.48 -1.76
N ASP A 13 9.23 -8.41 -1.98
CA ASP A 13 10.63 -8.46 -2.40
C ASP A 13 11.47 -7.83 -1.29
N TYR A 14 12.38 -8.63 -0.70
CA TYR A 14 13.15 -8.30 0.49
C TYR A 14 14.59 -7.93 0.09
N GLN A 15 14.91 -6.64 0.15
CA GLN A 15 16.24 -6.10 -0.14
C GLN A 15 16.68 -5.17 1.00
N ALA A 16 17.50 -4.15 0.72
CA ALA A 16 17.77 -3.06 1.66
C ALA A 16 16.49 -2.29 2.05
N SER A 17 15.43 -2.39 1.24
CA SER A 17 14.06 -1.99 1.56
C SER A 17 13.10 -3.08 1.10
N VAL A 18 11.95 -3.21 1.77
CA VAL A 18 10.90 -4.15 1.37
C VAL A 18 10.00 -3.49 0.35
N ARG A 19 9.94 -4.06 -0.86
CA ARG A 19 8.97 -3.67 -1.88
C ARG A 19 7.77 -4.61 -1.80
N LEU A 20 6.59 -4.04 -1.56
CA LEU A 20 5.34 -4.80 -1.49
C LEU A 20 4.51 -4.52 -2.74
N ARG A 21 4.06 -5.59 -3.41
CA ARG A 21 2.93 -5.51 -4.35
C ARG A 21 1.67 -5.81 -3.57
N VAL A 22 0.71 -4.90 -3.59
CA VAL A 22 -0.56 -5.04 -2.88
C VAL A 22 -1.73 -5.01 -3.85
N ALA A 23 -2.80 -5.71 -3.50
CA ALA A 23 -4.09 -5.58 -4.16
C ALA A 23 -5.10 -5.01 -3.16
N LEU A 24 -5.87 -4.02 -3.57
CA LEU A 24 -6.95 -3.44 -2.78
C LEU A 24 -8.16 -3.10 -3.67
N PRO A 25 -9.38 -3.10 -3.11
CA PRO A 25 -10.55 -2.55 -3.80
C PRO A 25 -10.33 -1.09 -4.18
N PHE A 26 -10.66 -0.73 -5.42
CA PHE A 26 -10.47 0.62 -5.94
C PHE A 26 -11.17 1.69 -5.07
N ALA A 27 -12.37 1.37 -4.56
CA ALA A 27 -13.13 2.24 -3.67
C ALA A 27 -12.39 2.64 -2.38
N HIS A 28 -11.39 1.86 -1.96
CA HIS A 28 -10.63 2.11 -0.73
C HIS A 28 -9.27 2.78 -0.96
N VAL A 29 -8.88 3.02 -2.22
CA VAL A 29 -7.54 3.57 -2.55
C VAL A 29 -7.27 4.90 -1.84
N ASN A 30 -8.19 5.85 -1.94
CA ASN A 30 -7.99 7.17 -1.33
C ASN A 30 -7.88 7.09 0.21
N ALA A 31 -8.80 6.38 0.86
CA ALA A 31 -8.81 6.24 2.31
C ALA A 31 -7.59 5.48 2.84
N PHE A 32 -7.14 4.45 2.12
CA PHE A 32 -5.92 3.73 2.45
C PHE A 32 -4.68 4.63 2.29
N SER A 33 -4.57 5.38 1.19
CA SER A 33 -3.45 6.29 0.93
C SER A 33 -3.34 7.38 2.00
N THR A 34 -4.45 8.00 2.42
CA THR A 34 -4.46 8.97 3.54
C THR A 34 -3.93 8.32 4.82
N LYS A 35 -4.46 7.16 5.19
CA LYS A 35 -4.06 6.50 6.44
C LYS A 35 -2.61 5.98 6.39
N LEU A 36 -2.10 5.63 5.20
CA LEU A 36 -0.70 5.26 4.98
C LEU A 36 0.23 6.47 5.13
N ALA A 37 -0.16 7.63 4.60
CA ALA A 37 0.58 8.88 4.76
C ALA A 37 0.65 9.28 6.25
N ASP A 38 -0.46 9.23 6.96
CA ASP A 38 -0.50 9.53 8.41
C ASP A 38 0.37 8.57 9.21
N PHE A 39 0.23 7.26 8.97
CA PHE A 39 1.01 6.21 9.65
C PHE A 39 2.52 6.40 9.45
N SER A 40 2.92 6.79 8.24
CA SER A 40 4.32 6.94 7.86
C SER A 40 4.88 8.35 8.05
N ARG A 41 4.06 9.30 8.52
CA ARG A 41 4.37 10.74 8.50
C ARG A 41 4.85 11.22 7.12
N GLY A 42 4.24 10.68 6.06
CA GLY A 42 4.52 11.01 4.66
C GLY A 42 5.72 10.28 4.04
N SER A 43 6.39 9.38 4.77
CA SER A 43 7.56 8.65 4.25
C SER A 43 7.21 7.46 3.34
N LEU A 44 5.98 6.96 3.38
CA LEU A 44 5.49 5.89 2.50
C LEU A 44 4.52 6.45 1.46
N GLN A 45 4.63 5.96 0.22
CA GLN A 45 3.74 6.31 -0.88
C GLN A 45 3.17 5.03 -1.52
N LEU A 46 1.91 5.09 -1.94
CA LEU A 46 1.29 4.05 -2.75
C LEU A 46 1.40 4.44 -4.23
N LEU A 47 2.00 3.57 -5.04
CA LEU A 47 2.17 3.77 -6.47
C LEU A 47 1.24 2.84 -7.24
N ALA A 48 0.63 3.37 -8.31
CA ALA A 48 -0.04 2.54 -9.30
C ALA A 48 1.00 1.69 -10.04
N ILE A 49 0.56 0.56 -10.55
CA ILE A 49 1.41 -0.33 -11.33
C ILE A 49 1.16 0.00 -12.79
N GLU A 50 2.20 0.47 -13.48
CA GLU A 50 2.18 0.61 -14.94
C GLU A 50 2.37 -0.77 -15.58
N GLU A 51 1.74 -0.97 -16.74
CA GLU A 51 1.76 -2.22 -17.51
C GLU A 51 3.11 -2.45 -18.20
#